data_AF-A0A0X1KLE8-F1
#
_entry.id   AF-A0A0X1KLE8-F1
#
_cell.length_a   1.000
_cell.length_b   1.000
_cell.length_c   1.000
_cell.angle_alpha   90.00
_cell.angle_beta   90.00
_cell.angle_gamma   90.00
#
_symmetry.space_group_name_H-M   'P 1'
#
loop_
_entity.id
_entity.type
_entity.pdbx_description
1 polymer ?
#
loop_
_entity_poly.entity_id
_entity_poly.type
_entity_poly.pdbx_seq_one_letter_code
_entity_poly.pdbx_strand_id
1 'polypeptide(L)'
;MRIVKIPSKDRVGVIPYGSVPEVELAIEVIPKKGELIIRTTNPNTLKVEITNEVELYEYSGFWAKLDPGIVFIERRIVLLPGETYEQRLPVDLGPGRYKVVKFAYVDGARVRVEKEFNVR
;
A
#
# COMPACT_ATOMS: atom_id res chain seq x y z
N MET A 1 -12.41 -9.99 25.77
CA MET A 1 -12.52 -11.18 24.89
C MET A 1 -13.79 -11.03 24.08
N ARG A 2 -13.71 -10.76 22.76
CA ARG A 2 -14.86 -10.47 21.91
C ARG A 2 -14.80 -11.36 20.68
N ILE A 3 -15.81 -12.21 20.53
CA ILE A 3 -15.98 -13.12 19.39
C ILE A 3 -16.51 -12.29 18.21
N VAL A 4 -15.80 -12.28 17.09
CA VAL A 4 -16.28 -11.68 15.84
C VAL A 4 -16.70 -12.80 14.90
N LYS A 5 -17.99 -12.78 14.56
CA LYS A 5 -18.71 -13.77 13.74
C LYS A 5 -18.23 -13.71 12.29
N ILE A 6 -17.72 -14.83 11.78
CA ILE A 6 -17.39 -15.01 10.36
C ILE A 6 -18.71 -15.14 9.59
N PRO A 7 -19.05 -14.24 8.64
CA PRO A 7 -20.19 -14.47 7.76
C PRO A 7 -19.77 -15.44 6.67
N SER A 8 -20.46 -16.57 6.64
CA SER A 8 -20.56 -17.51 5.54
C SER A 8 -20.90 -16.79 4.23
N LYS A 9 -20.43 -17.37 3.13
CA LYS A 9 -20.72 -17.01 1.74
C LYS A 9 -22.18 -16.56 1.53
N ASP A 10 -22.33 -15.57 0.67
CA ASP A 10 -23.56 -14.88 0.23
C ASP A 10 -24.06 -13.77 1.16
N ARG A 11 -23.69 -12.52 0.84
CA ARG A 11 -24.51 -11.32 1.01
C ARG A 11 -23.90 -10.13 0.29
N VAL A 12 -24.67 -9.51 -0.60
CA VAL A 12 -24.48 -8.13 -1.02
C VAL A 12 -24.46 -7.27 0.24
N GLY A 13 -23.28 -6.79 0.62
CA GLY A 13 -23.08 -5.94 1.78
C GLY A 13 -23.40 -4.49 1.41
N VAL A 14 -24.41 -3.91 2.05
CA VAL A 14 -24.56 -2.45 2.08
C VAL A 14 -23.46 -1.93 3.00
N ILE A 15 -22.45 -1.28 2.44
CA ILE A 15 -21.44 -0.55 3.23
C ILE A 15 -22.20 0.58 3.96
N PRO A 16 -22.26 0.61 5.30
CA PRO A 16 -22.91 1.70 6.02
C PRO A 16 -22.21 3.02 5.66
N TYR A 17 -23.00 4.07 5.38
CA TYR A 17 -22.47 5.40 5.13
C TYR A 17 -21.65 5.84 6.35
N GLY A 18 -20.32 5.86 6.22
CA GLY A 18 -19.38 6.24 7.28
C GLY A 18 -18.42 5.14 7.79
N SER A 19 -18.56 3.89 7.34
CA SER A 19 -17.56 2.83 7.65
C SER A 19 -16.59 2.71 6.48
N VAL A 20 -15.41 3.33 6.58
CA VAL A 20 -14.33 3.09 5.61
C VAL A 20 -13.90 1.63 5.80
N PRO A 21 -13.85 0.79 4.74
CA PRO A 21 -13.29 -0.55 4.85
C PRO A 21 -11.87 -0.44 5.41
N GLU A 22 -11.64 -0.95 6.62
CA GLU A 22 -10.33 -0.93 7.26
C GLU A 22 -9.51 -2.08 6.69
N VAL A 23 -8.52 -1.73 5.86
CA VAL A 23 -7.49 -2.66 5.40
C VAL A 23 -6.14 -2.14 5.81
N GLU A 24 -5.38 -2.99 6.47
CA GLU A 24 -4.01 -2.68 6.84
C GLU A 24 -3.06 -3.28 5.83
N LEU A 25 -2.03 -2.53 5.42
CA LEU A 25 -0.88 -3.10 4.72
C LEU A 25 0.37 -2.76 5.52
N ALA A 26 1.21 -3.76 5.79
CA ALA A 26 2.52 -3.52 6.37
C ALA A 26 3.46 -3.14 5.23
N ILE A 27 3.94 -1.89 5.22
CA ILE A 27 4.87 -1.39 4.21
C ILE A 27 6.25 -1.19 4.84
N GLU A 28 7.22 -1.93 4.32
CA GLU A 28 8.65 -1.72 4.58
C GLU A 28 9.29 -1.08 3.35
N VAL A 29 10.07 -0.03 3.56
CA VAL A 29 10.76 0.72 2.51
C VAL A 29 12.25 0.69 2.78
N ILE A 30 13.01 0.18 1.82
CA ILE A 30 14.47 0.01 1.92
C ILE A 30 15.10 0.83 0.79
N PRO A 31 15.52 2.08 1.05
CA PRO A 31 16.24 2.88 0.08
C PRO A 31 17.66 2.31 -0.13
N LYS A 32 18.07 2.18 -1.38
CA LYS A 32 19.43 1.83 -1.80
C LYS A 32 19.86 2.77 -2.91
N LYS A 33 21.17 2.82 -3.17
CA LYS A 33 21.70 3.62 -4.28
C LYS A 33 21.12 3.13 -5.61
N GLY A 34 20.41 4.00 -6.32
CA GLY A 34 19.79 3.71 -7.62
C GLY A 34 18.53 2.82 -7.58
N GLU A 35 18.07 2.35 -6.42
CA GLU A 35 16.81 1.63 -6.31
C GLU A 35 16.08 1.85 -4.97
N LEU A 36 14.75 1.85 -5.01
CA LEU A 36 13.88 1.80 -3.84
C LEU A 36 13.18 0.44 -3.79
N ILE A 37 13.45 -0.34 -2.76
CA ILE A 37 12.76 -1.61 -2.53
C ILE A 37 11.56 -1.36 -1.61
N ILE A 38 10.38 -1.75 -2.06
CA ILE A 38 9.13 -1.64 -1.30
C ILE A 38 8.59 -3.04 -1.08
N ARG A 39 8.45 -3.42 0.18
CA ARG A 39 7.83 -4.68 0.59
C ARG A 39 6.47 -4.39 1.18
N THR A 40 5.45 -4.97 0.57
CA THR A 40 4.06 -4.84 1.00
C THR A 40 3.58 -6.18 1.50
N THR A 41 3.32 -6.27 2.80
CA THR A 41 2.84 -7.48 3.47
C THR A 41 1.35 -7.32 3.79
N ASN A 42 0.60 -8.41 3.66
CA ASN A 42 -0.78 -8.49 4.13
C ASN A 42 -0.82 -9.01 5.58
N PRO A 43 -0.99 -8.14 6.60
CA PRO A 43 -1.12 -8.57 7.99
C PRO A 43 -2.53 -9.09 8.34
N ASN A 44 -3.51 -8.93 7.44
CA ASN A 44 -4.91 -9.25 7.71
C ASN A 44 -5.15 -10.76 7.68
N THR A 45 -6.25 -11.18 8.29
CA THR A 45 -6.72 -12.59 8.27
C THR A 45 -7.42 -12.97 6.96
N LEU A 46 -7.68 -12.00 6.08
CA LEU A 46 -8.32 -12.18 4.78
C LEU A 46 -7.35 -11.79 3.65
N LYS A 47 -7.61 -12.29 2.44
CA LYS A 47 -6.86 -11.87 1.25
C LYS A 47 -7.10 -10.38 0.96
N VAL A 48 -6.07 -9.71 0.44
CA VAL A 48 -6.13 -8.30 0.03
C VAL A 48 -5.67 -8.17 -1.41
N GLU A 49 -6.40 -7.40 -2.21
CA GLU A 49 -5.97 -7.02 -3.56
C GLU A 49 -5.18 -5.71 -3.49
N ILE A 50 -4.01 -5.64 -4.12
CA ILE A 50 -3.20 -4.42 -4.24
C ILE A 50 -2.90 -4.13 -5.71
N THR A 51 -2.49 -2.89 -6.02
CA THR A 51 -1.88 -2.56 -7.32
C THR A 51 -0.36 -2.50 -7.23
N ASN A 52 0.29 -2.71 -8.38
CA ASN A 52 1.70 -2.40 -8.56
C ASN A 52 1.98 -0.89 -8.63
N GLU A 53 0.96 -0.05 -8.78
CA GLU A 53 1.11 1.41 -8.73
C GLU A 53 1.72 1.85 -7.40
N VAL A 54 2.63 2.83 -7.47
CA VAL A 54 3.26 3.46 -6.32
C VAL A 54 3.25 4.96 -6.55
N GLU A 55 2.78 5.73 -5.56
CA GLU A 55 3.07 7.16 -5.53
C GLU A 55 4.20 7.43 -4.55
N LEU A 56 5.13 8.31 -4.94
CA LEU A 56 6.23 8.74 -4.11
C LEU A 56 6.10 10.25 -3.86
N TYR A 57 6.38 10.67 -2.64
CA TYR A 57 6.34 12.07 -2.23
C TYR A 57 7.61 12.43 -1.47
N GLU A 58 8.05 13.67 -1.62
CA GLU A 58 9.14 14.29 -0.86
C GLU A 58 8.58 15.40 0.02
N TYR A 59 9.14 15.57 1.22
CA TYR A 59 8.78 16.66 2.12
C TYR A 59 9.79 17.81 2.04
N SER A 60 9.33 18.97 1.58
CA SER A 60 10.09 20.22 1.49
C SER A 60 9.32 21.39 2.12
N GLY A 61 8.74 21.14 3.30
CA GLY A 61 7.80 22.06 3.98
C GLY A 61 6.33 21.71 3.72
N PHE A 62 6.06 20.96 2.66
CA PHE A 62 4.81 20.27 2.37
C PHE A 62 5.12 18.97 1.59
N TRP A 63 4.15 18.07 1.46
CA TRP A 63 4.30 16.84 0.67
C TRP A 63 4.12 17.13 -0.82
N ALA A 64 5.19 17.05 -1.60
CA ALA A 64 5.17 17.19 -3.04
C ALA A 64 5.28 15.81 -3.71
N LYS A 65 4.42 15.51 -4.70
CA LYS A 65 4.49 14.25 -5.45
C LYS A 65 5.75 14.29 -6.33
N LEU A 66 6.56 13.24 -6.25
CA LEU A 66 7.69 13.04 -7.15
C LEU A 66 7.23 12.31 -8.41
N ASP A 67 7.77 12.73 -9.55
CA ASP A 67 7.66 11.99 -10.80
C ASP A 67 8.99 11.26 -11.06
N PRO A 68 9.08 9.95 -10.77
CA PRO A 68 10.28 9.17 -11.04
C PRO A 68 10.44 8.79 -12.51
N GLY A 69 9.55 9.22 -13.41
CA GLY A 69 9.54 8.82 -14.82
C GLY A 69 9.13 7.34 -15.03
N ILE A 70 8.52 6.72 -14.02
CA ILE A 70 8.10 5.31 -14.05
C ILE A 70 6.63 5.25 -14.45
N VAL A 71 6.35 4.54 -15.54
CA VAL A 71 4.98 4.22 -15.96
C VAL A 71 4.61 2.84 -15.44
N PHE A 72 3.54 2.76 -14.64
CA PHE A 72 2.98 1.50 -14.18
C PHE A 72 1.90 1.03 -15.15
N ILE A 73 2.08 -0.14 -15.76
CA ILE A 73 0.96 -0.88 -16.34
C ILE A 73 0.17 -1.45 -15.17
N GLU A 74 -1.07 -1.00 -14.99
CA GLU A 74 -1.88 -1.38 -13.83
C GLU A 74 -2.06 -2.91 -13.78
N ARG A 75 -1.61 -3.51 -12.69
CA ARG A 75 -1.74 -4.94 -12.41
C ARG A 75 -2.27 -5.12 -11.01
N ARG A 76 -3.34 -5.92 -10.89
CA ARG A 76 -3.84 -6.40 -9.59
C ARG A 76 -3.00 -7.58 -9.11
N ILE A 77 -2.64 -7.54 -7.84
CA ILE A 77 -1.89 -8.57 -7.13
C ILE A 77 -2.72 -8.97 -5.93
N VAL A 78 -2.99 -10.27 -5.79
CA VAL A 78 -3.71 -10.80 -4.63
C VAL A 78 -2.65 -11.23 -3.61
N LEU A 79 -2.74 -10.72 -2.38
CA LEU A 79 -1.93 -11.16 -1.25
C LEU A 79 -2.78 -11.97 -0.29
N LEU A 80 -2.39 -13.22 -0.04
CA LEU A 80 -2.94 -14.03 1.04
C LEU A 80 -2.42 -13.52 2.40
N PRO A 81 -3.08 -13.88 3.52
CA PRO A 81 -2.60 -13.55 4.86
C PRO A 81 -1.13 -13.94 5.06
N GLY A 82 -0.32 -12.98 5.50
CA GLY A 82 1.12 -13.14 5.73
C GLY A 82 2.00 -13.06 4.47
N GLU A 83 1.42 -13.04 3.26
CA GLU A 83 2.22 -12.90 2.04
C GLU A 83 2.82 -11.50 1.91
N THR A 84 4.00 -11.46 1.30
CA THR A 84 4.75 -10.24 1.04
C THR A 84 5.05 -10.13 -0.45
N TYR A 85 4.70 -8.98 -1.03
CA TYR A 85 5.09 -8.60 -2.37
C TYR A 85 6.26 -7.62 -2.33
N GLU A 86 7.37 -7.98 -2.95
CA GLU A 86 8.53 -7.11 -3.13
C GLU A 86 8.47 -6.44 -4.50
N GLN A 87 8.59 -5.12 -4.51
CA GLN A 87 8.67 -4.29 -5.70
C GLN A 87 9.96 -3.48 -5.66
N ARG A 88 10.66 -3.39 -6.79
CA ARG A 88 11.87 -2.58 -6.94
C ARG A 88 11.58 -1.45 -7.92
N LEU A 89 11.83 -0.22 -7.49
CA LEU A 89 11.70 0.97 -8.32
C LEU A 89 13.09 1.50 -8.64
N PRO A 90 13.46 1.69 -9.92
CA PRO A 90 14.74 2.26 -10.31
C PRO A 90 14.74 3.78 -10.10
N VAL A 91 14.79 4.21 -8.84
CA VAL A 91 14.82 5.61 -8.43
C VAL A 91 15.98 5.83 -7.48
N ASP A 92 16.72 6.92 -7.70
CA ASP A 92 17.79 7.36 -6.80
C ASP A 92 17.28 8.54 -5.99
N LEU A 93 17.18 8.36 -4.67
CA LEU A 93 16.67 9.39 -3.76
C LEU A 93 17.82 10.05 -3.01
N GLY A 94 17.81 11.38 -2.97
CA GLY A 94 18.72 12.14 -2.14
C GLY A 94 18.39 12.00 -0.64
N PRO A 95 19.26 12.50 0.26
CA PRO A 95 18.95 12.58 1.68
C PRO A 95 17.70 13.44 1.92
N GLY A 96 16.75 12.94 2.71
CA GLY A 96 15.48 13.63 2.88
C GLY A 96 14.39 12.80 3.58
N ARG A 97 13.22 13.41 3.75
CA ARG A 97 12.00 12.76 4.25
C ARG A 97 11.07 12.48 3.09
N TYR A 98 10.60 11.24 3.00
CA TYR A 98 9.80 10.76 1.89
C TYR A 98 8.57 10.01 2.39
N LYS A 99 7.60 9.84 1.49
CA LYS A 99 6.38 9.05 1.74
C LYS A 99 6.04 8.23 0.50
N VAL A 100 5.81 6.94 0.70
CA VAL A 100 5.26 6.03 -0.31
C VAL A 100 3.76 5.86 -0.06
N VAL A 101 2.97 5.83 -1.13
CA VAL A 101 1.56 5.46 -1.10
C VAL A 101 1.34 4.23 -1.97
N LYS A 102 0.70 3.22 -1.38
CA LYS A 102 0.19 2.03 -2.06
C LYS A 102 -1.33 2.05 -2.06
N PHE A 103 -1.92 1.30 -2.98
CA PHE A 103 -3.36 1.16 -3.07
C PHE A 103 -3.78 -0.28 -2.86
N ALA A 104 -4.71 -0.47 -1.94
CA ALA A 104 -5.40 -1.72 -1.69
C ALA A 104 -6.85 -1.64 -2.18
N TYR A 105 -7.47 -2.78 -2.39
CA TYR A 105 -8.89 -2.90 -2.73
C TYR A 105 -9.55 -3.84 -1.75
N VAL A 106 -10.65 -3.38 -1.15
CA VAL A 106 -11.54 -4.18 -0.29
C VAL A 106 -12.96 -3.98 -0.76
N ASP A 107 -13.63 -5.08 -1.11
CA ASP A 107 -15.02 -5.09 -1.59
C ASP A 107 -15.27 -4.07 -2.72
N GLY A 108 -14.27 -3.86 -3.59
CA GLY A 108 -14.33 -2.91 -4.72
C GLY A 108 -13.97 -1.47 -4.37
N ALA A 109 -13.80 -1.11 -3.10
CA ALA A 109 -13.34 0.20 -2.68
C ALA A 109 -11.80 0.29 -2.70
N ARG A 110 -11.25 1.37 -3.28
CA ARG A 110 -9.81 1.67 -3.31
C ARG A 110 -9.41 2.37 -2.02
N VAL A 111 -8.47 1.79 -1.28
CA VAL A 111 -7.92 2.34 -0.03
C VAL A 111 -6.46 2.77 -0.25
N ARG A 112 -6.13 3.97 0.23
CA ARG A 112 -4.76 4.51 0.23
C ARG A 112 -4.04 4.10 1.51
N VAL A 113 -2.88 3.47 1.39
CA VAL A 113 -2.02 3.14 2.53
C VAL A 113 -0.69 3.84 2.37
N GLU A 114 -0.31 4.61 3.39
CA GLU A 114 0.84 5.51 3.34
C GLU A 114 1.93 5.09 4.32
N LYS A 115 3.19 5.28 3.93
CA LYS A 115 4.35 5.01 4.78
C LYS A 115 5.39 6.12 4.60
N GLU A 116 5.68 6.85 5.67
CA GLU A 116 6.81 7.77 5.74
C GLU A 116 8.12 7.02 6.02
N PHE A 117 9.22 7.51 5.43
CA PHE A 117 10.57 7.02 5.64
C PHE A 117 11.60 8.13 5.43
N ASN A 118 12.84 7.91 5.90
CA ASN A 118 13.94 8.85 5.74
C ASN A 118 15.06 8.20 4.95
N VAL A 119 15.68 8.97 4.05
CA VAL A 119 16.93 8.62 3.36
C VAL A 119 18.06 9.41 4.01
N ARG A 120 19.16 8.74 4.34
CA ARG A 120 20.33 9.31 5.03
C ARG A 120 21.56 9.24 4.16
#